data_AF-A0A843TBP5-F1
#
_entry.id   AF-A0A843TBP5-F1
#
_cell.length_a   1.000
_cell.length_b   1.000
_cell.length_c   1.000
_cell.angle_alpha   90.00
_cell.angle_beta   90.00
_cell.angle_gamma   90.00
#
_symmetry.space_group_name_H-M   'P 1'
#
loop_
_entity.id
_entity.type
_entity.pdbx_description
1 polymer ?
#
loop_
_entity_poly.entity_id
_entity_poly.type
_entity_poly.pdbx_seq_one_letter_code
_entity_poly.pdbx_strand_id
1 'polypeptide(L)'
;MTIGALVLYLQNLYTAVEQLLTRVASEIDGKVPSGDNWHRELLDQLNMEISGIRPAVLDAELYADLDLLRRFRHRVRHAYAAEYDWAEMQNILAAAEALRVRLLRTLADFDAWLQRTIERLRQPSADPDDIK
;
A
#
# COMPACT_ATOMS: atom_id res chain seq x y z
N MET A 1 8.61 -2.42 -26.46
CA MET A 1 8.10 -1.50 -25.42
C MET A 1 9.14 -0.40 -25.24
N THR A 2 8.78 0.87 -25.31
CA THR A 2 9.75 1.97 -25.14
C THR A 2 10.01 2.23 -23.65
N ILE A 3 11.16 2.84 -23.31
CA ILE A 3 11.46 3.26 -21.92
C ILE A 3 10.35 4.16 -21.38
N GLY A 4 9.85 5.09 -22.18
CA GLY A 4 8.71 5.95 -21.80
C GLY A 4 7.45 5.17 -21.44
N ALA A 5 7.13 4.09 -22.15
CA ALA A 5 5.98 3.24 -21.82
C ALA A 5 6.17 2.50 -20.49
N LEU A 6 7.39 2.04 -20.19
CA LEU A 6 7.72 1.40 -18.91
C LEU A 6 7.64 2.39 -17.74
N VAL A 7 8.16 3.60 -17.93
CA VAL A 7 8.08 4.68 -16.94
C VAL A 7 6.62 5.02 -16.61
N LEU A 8 5.78 5.17 -17.63
CA LEU A 8 4.35 5.43 -17.45
C LEU A 8 3.64 4.26 -16.73
N TYR A 9 3.94 3.02 -17.13
CA TYR A 9 3.40 1.83 -16.49
C TYR A 9 3.72 1.79 -14.98
N LEU A 10 4.98 2.01 -14.61
CA LEU A 10 5.42 1.99 -13.21
C LEU A 10 4.77 3.10 -12.36
N GLN A 11 4.61 4.30 -12.92
CA GLN A 11 3.89 5.38 -12.23
C GLN A 11 2.41 5.05 -12.01
N ASN A 12 1.76 4.44 -13.01
CA ASN A 12 0.37 4.04 -12.91
C ASN A 12 0.20 2.89 -11.92
N LEU A 13 1.12 1.93 -11.90
CA LEU A 13 1.15 0.84 -10.93
C LEU A 13 1.18 1.40 -9.51
N TYR A 14 2.15 2.25 -9.18
CA TYR A 14 2.22 2.87 -7.86
C TYR A 14 0.96 3.68 -7.52
N THR A 15 0.45 4.48 -8.47
CA THR A 15 -0.74 5.29 -8.24
C THR A 15 -1.98 4.43 -7.95
N ALA A 16 -2.14 3.28 -8.62
CA ALA A 16 -3.23 2.35 -8.34
C ALA A 16 -3.14 1.74 -6.94
N VAL A 17 -1.93 1.33 -6.52
CA VAL A 17 -1.71 0.79 -5.18
C VAL A 17 -1.94 1.86 -4.12
N GLU A 18 -1.42 3.08 -4.32
CA GLU A 18 -1.62 4.21 -3.42
C GLU A 18 -3.10 4.55 -3.22
N GLN A 19 -3.92 4.48 -4.28
CA GLN A 19 -5.37 4.67 -4.16
C GLN A 19 -6.05 3.58 -3.34
N LEU A 20 -5.64 2.33 -3.50
CA LEU A 20 -6.13 1.22 -2.68
C LEU A 20 -5.78 1.43 -1.21
N LEU A 21 -4.52 1.76 -0.93
CA LEU A 21 -4.03 2.04 0.42
C LEU A 21 -4.74 3.23 1.05
N THR A 22 -5.01 4.27 0.28
CA THR A 22 -5.78 5.44 0.74
C THR A 22 -7.19 5.03 1.17
N ARG A 23 -7.85 4.12 0.44
CA ARG A 23 -9.18 3.61 0.83
C ARG A 23 -9.13 2.82 2.14
N VAL A 24 -8.10 2.01 2.33
CA VAL A 24 -7.90 1.29 3.60
C VAL A 24 -7.75 2.29 4.75
N ALA A 25 -6.90 3.31 4.59
CA ALA A 25 -6.71 4.35 5.59
C ALA A 25 -8.00 5.16 5.85
N SER A 26 -8.77 5.51 4.81
CA SER A 26 -10.01 6.29 4.99
C SER A 26 -11.11 5.49 5.67
N GLU A 27 -11.35 4.26 5.22
CA GLU A 27 -12.49 3.45 5.69
C GLU A 27 -12.23 2.74 7.01
N ILE A 28 -10.98 2.36 7.29
CA ILE A 28 -10.63 1.55 8.48
C ILE A 28 -9.94 2.39 9.55
N ASP A 29 -8.96 3.21 9.17
CA ASP A 29 -8.24 4.05 10.15
C ASP A 29 -8.97 5.37 10.43
N GLY A 30 -9.97 5.71 9.61
CA GLY A 30 -10.79 6.92 9.71
C GLY A 30 -10.05 8.20 9.31
N LYS A 31 -8.81 8.11 8.81
CA LYS A 31 -8.02 9.26 8.38
C LYS A 31 -6.97 8.90 7.34
N VAL A 32 -6.76 9.83 6.42
CA VAL A 32 -5.67 9.80 5.44
C VAL A 32 -4.68 10.91 5.81
N PRO A 33 -3.35 10.66 5.72
CA PRO A 33 -2.35 11.71 5.90
C PRO A 33 -2.53 12.87 4.92
N SER A 34 -1.94 14.03 5.24
CA SER A 34 -2.07 15.25 4.43
C SER A 34 -0.77 16.06 4.45
N GLY A 35 -0.66 17.05 3.57
CA GLY A 35 0.57 17.83 3.40
C GLY A 35 1.58 17.16 2.47
N ASP A 36 2.74 17.76 2.25
CA ASP A 36 3.64 17.39 1.14
C ASP A 36 4.20 15.96 1.23
N ASN A 37 4.30 15.40 2.44
CA ASN A 37 4.84 14.06 2.69
C ASN A 37 3.77 12.97 2.84
N TRP A 38 2.50 13.30 2.59
CA TRP A 38 1.37 12.39 2.85
C TRP A 38 1.52 11.02 2.19
N HIS A 39 2.14 10.98 0.99
CA HIS A 39 2.40 9.76 0.25
C HIS A 39 3.27 8.76 1.03
N ARG A 40 4.29 9.25 1.73
CA ARG A 40 5.17 8.42 2.56
C ARG A 40 4.48 8.06 3.88
N GLU A 41 3.83 9.04 4.49
CA GLU A 41 3.10 8.85 5.74
C GLU A 41 1.98 7.81 5.61
N LEU A 42 1.37 7.69 4.42
CA LEU A 42 0.40 6.63 4.13
C LEU A 42 1.03 5.23 4.22
N LEU A 43 2.24 5.06 3.66
CA LEU A 43 2.96 3.78 3.76
C LEU A 43 3.35 3.50 5.22
N ASP A 44 3.82 4.52 5.94
CA ASP A 44 4.18 4.40 7.36
C ASP A 44 2.96 3.99 8.20
N GLN A 45 1.83 4.66 7.99
CA GLN A 45 0.56 4.36 8.68
C GLN A 45 0.11 2.91 8.44
N LEU A 46 0.17 2.42 7.20
CA LEU A 46 -0.30 1.07 6.85
C LEU A 46 0.71 -0.04 7.15
N ASN A 47 1.97 0.29 7.41
CA ASN A 47 2.98 -0.63 7.94
C ASN A 47 2.87 -0.81 9.47
N MET A 48 2.13 0.07 10.15
CA MET A 48 1.87 -0.05 11.59
C MET A 48 0.61 -0.86 11.86
N GLU A 49 0.67 -1.74 12.85
CA GLU A 49 -0.52 -2.29 13.50
C GLU A 49 -1.21 -1.20 14.31
N ILE A 50 -2.55 -1.20 14.27
CA ILE A 50 -3.39 -0.37 15.13
C ILE A 50 -4.20 -1.33 16.00
N SER A 51 -3.76 -1.50 17.26
CA SER A 51 -4.36 -2.43 18.22
C SER A 51 -5.88 -2.27 18.30
N GLY A 52 -6.60 -3.37 18.12
CA GLY A 52 -8.06 -3.41 18.14
C GLY A 52 -8.76 -2.92 16.86
N ILE A 53 -8.03 -2.29 15.93
CA ILE A 53 -8.58 -1.75 14.67
C ILE A 53 -8.16 -2.62 13.48
N ARG A 54 -6.85 -2.78 13.23
CA ARG A 54 -6.33 -3.63 12.14
C ARG A 54 -4.89 -4.07 12.37
N PRO A 55 -4.47 -5.22 11.81
CA PRO A 55 -3.05 -5.57 11.72
C PRO A 55 -2.30 -4.58 10.80
N ALA A 56 -0.97 -4.65 10.82
CA ALA A 56 -0.16 -4.06 9.77
C ALA A 56 -0.58 -4.65 8.42
N VAL A 57 -0.88 -3.75 7.47
CA VAL A 57 -1.29 -4.13 6.10
C VAL A 57 -0.04 -4.37 5.26
N LEU A 58 0.96 -3.51 5.40
CA LEU A 58 2.22 -3.67 4.71
C LEU A 58 3.20 -4.39 5.63
N ASP A 59 3.92 -5.38 5.09
CA ASP A 59 5.14 -5.87 5.72
C ASP A 59 6.34 -5.01 5.30
N ALA A 60 7.50 -5.26 5.92
CA ALA A 60 8.71 -4.48 5.68
C ALA A 60 9.19 -4.57 4.22
N GLU A 61 9.07 -5.73 3.57
CA GLU A 61 9.47 -5.90 2.19
C GLU A 61 8.53 -5.17 1.21
N LEU A 62 7.21 -5.31 1.38
CA LEU A 62 6.22 -4.62 0.56
C LEU A 62 6.31 -3.10 0.75
N TYR A 63 6.55 -2.64 1.96
CA TYR A 63 6.84 -1.24 2.24
C TYR A 63 8.05 -0.75 1.44
N ALA A 64 9.16 -1.49 1.46
CA ALA A 64 10.38 -1.11 0.77
C ALA A 64 10.20 -1.05 -0.75
N ASP A 65 9.50 -2.04 -1.33
CA ASP A 65 9.16 -2.08 -2.76
C ASP A 65 8.29 -0.86 -3.13
N LEU A 66 7.26 -0.55 -2.33
CA LEU A 66 6.40 0.62 -2.55
C LEU A 66 7.14 1.95 -2.41
N ASP A 67 8.01 2.10 -1.42
CA ASP A 67 8.77 3.33 -1.21
C ASP A 67 9.77 3.57 -2.36
N LEU A 68 10.34 2.51 -2.93
CA LEU A 68 11.18 2.62 -4.13
C LEU A 68 10.36 3.14 -5.33
N LEU A 69 9.17 2.58 -5.58
CA LEU A 69 8.28 3.07 -6.64
C LEU A 69 7.77 4.51 -6.37
N ARG A 70 7.49 4.87 -5.11
CA ARG A 70 7.11 6.23 -4.70
C ARG A 70 8.20 7.24 -5.06
N ARG A 71 9.44 6.95 -4.68
CA ARG A 71 10.62 7.77 -4.97
C ARG A 71 10.84 7.89 -6.48
N PHE A 72 10.69 6.78 -7.21
CA PHE A 72 10.76 6.77 -8.67
C PHE A 72 9.72 7.71 -9.29
N ARG A 73 8.44 7.59 -8.90
CA ARG A 73 7.36 8.46 -9.39
C ARG A 73 7.62 9.93 -9.08
N HIS A 74 8.06 10.25 -7.87
CA HIS A 74 8.44 11.61 -7.50
C HIS A 74 9.55 12.13 -8.42
N ARG A 75 10.62 11.34 -8.60
CA ARG A 75 11.72 11.71 -9.48
C ARG A 75 11.24 11.96 -10.91
N VAL A 76 10.45 11.08 -11.50
CA VAL A 76 9.98 11.26 -12.89
C VAL A 76 9.10 12.51 -13.04
N ARG A 77 8.30 12.86 -12.02
CA ARG A 77 7.43 14.05 -12.07
C ARG A 77 8.19 15.37 -11.96
N HIS A 78 9.34 15.38 -11.27
CA HIS A 78 10.12 16.60 -11.04
C HIS A 78 11.35 16.73 -11.93
N ALA A 79 11.93 15.61 -12.37
CA ALA A 79 13.00 15.58 -13.36
C ALA A 79 12.35 15.41 -14.73
N TYR A 80 12.15 16.51 -15.46
CA TYR A 80 11.77 16.49 -16.88
C TYR A 80 12.71 15.56 -17.65
N ALA A 81 12.27 14.33 -17.92
CA ALA A 81 12.92 13.34 -18.78
C ALA A 81 14.46 13.28 -18.63
N ALA A 82 14.98 13.18 -17.40
CA ALA A 82 16.35 12.70 -17.25
C ALA A 82 16.43 11.34 -17.97
N GLU A 83 17.35 11.21 -18.92
CA GLU A 83 17.54 10.00 -19.71
C GLU A 83 17.81 8.82 -18.76
N TYR A 84 16.77 8.05 -18.45
CA TYR A 84 16.92 6.84 -17.66
C TYR A 84 17.75 5.86 -18.47
N ASP A 85 18.89 5.44 -17.93
CA ASP A 85 19.59 4.31 -18.49
C ASP A 85 18.85 3.00 -18.18
N TRP A 86 19.13 1.98 -18.97
CA TRP A 86 18.47 0.69 -18.86
C TRP A 86 18.79 -0.04 -17.54
N ALA A 87 19.96 0.20 -16.95
CA ALA A 87 20.38 -0.47 -15.73
C ALA A 87 19.58 0.02 -14.52
N GLU A 88 19.30 1.32 -14.43
CA GLU A 88 18.42 1.85 -13.38
C GLU A 88 16.99 1.32 -13.52
N MET A 89 16.49 1.24 -14.76
CA MET A 89 15.16 0.69 -15.05
C MET A 89 15.03 -0.78 -14.64
N GLN A 90 16.09 -1.59 -14.81
CA GLN A 90 16.06 -3.00 -14.41
C GLN A 90 15.79 -3.19 -12.91
N ASN A 91 16.38 -2.35 -12.06
CA ASN A 91 16.14 -2.42 -10.61
C ASN A 91 14.69 -2.08 -10.26
N ILE A 92 14.12 -1.03 -10.86
CA ILE A 92 12.72 -0.64 -10.61
C ILE A 92 11.75 -1.71 -11.14
N LEU A 93 12.05 -2.32 -12.29
CA LEU A 93 11.22 -3.39 -12.84
C LEU A 93 11.27 -4.66 -11.98
N ALA A 94 12.43 -5.02 -11.46
CA ALA A 94 12.55 -6.15 -10.53
C ALA A 94 11.73 -5.92 -9.25
N ALA A 95 11.79 -4.70 -8.69
CA ALA A 95 10.98 -4.33 -7.55
C ALA A 95 9.48 -4.33 -7.87
N ALA A 96 9.07 -3.87 -9.06
CA ALA A 96 7.67 -3.90 -9.49
C ALA A 96 7.11 -5.32 -9.63
N GLU A 97 7.93 -6.28 -10.10
CA GLU A 97 7.51 -7.68 -10.18
C GLU A 97 7.40 -8.31 -8.79
N ALA A 98 8.37 -8.05 -7.90
CA ALA A 98 8.30 -8.48 -6.50
C ALA A 98 7.07 -7.88 -5.79
N LEU A 99 6.84 -6.58 -5.98
CA LEU A 99 5.68 -5.84 -5.50
C LEU A 99 4.39 -6.54 -5.89
N ARG A 100 4.24 -6.91 -7.17
CA ARG A 100 3.02 -7.54 -7.67
C ARG A 100 2.67 -8.81 -6.90
N VAL A 101 3.66 -9.68 -6.68
CA VAL A 101 3.47 -10.95 -5.97
C VAL A 101 3.14 -10.69 -4.49
N ARG A 102 3.89 -9.83 -3.81
CA ARG A 102 3.68 -9.50 -2.39
C ARG A 102 2.35 -8.79 -2.16
N LEU A 103 1.97 -7.87 -3.03
CA LEU A 103 0.71 -7.13 -2.93
C LEU A 103 -0.48 -8.06 -3.05
N LEU A 104 -0.50 -8.97 -4.02
CA LEU A 104 -1.61 -9.92 -4.18
C LEU A 104 -1.77 -10.82 -2.94
N ARG A 105 -0.65 -11.28 -2.38
CA ARG A 105 -0.66 -12.04 -1.12
C ARG A 105 -1.21 -11.20 0.03
N THR A 106 -0.71 -9.97 0.18
CA THR A 106 -1.13 -9.03 1.21
C THR A 106 -2.63 -8.73 1.13
N LEU A 107 -3.16 -8.51 -0.08
CA LEU A 107 -4.59 -8.27 -0.29
C LEU A 107 -5.42 -9.50 0.08
N ALA A 108 -4.96 -10.71 -0.24
CA ALA A 108 -5.63 -11.94 0.16
C ALA A 108 -5.62 -12.14 1.69
N ASP A 109 -4.49 -11.90 2.34
CA ASP A 109 -4.35 -11.99 3.79
C ASP A 109 -5.23 -10.94 4.50
N PHE A 110 -5.30 -9.73 3.94
CA PHE A 110 -6.13 -8.64 4.46
C PHE A 110 -7.62 -8.90 4.25
N ASP A 111 -8.04 -9.43 3.09
CA ASP A 111 -9.43 -9.86 2.86
C ASP A 111 -9.83 -10.98 3.84
N ALA A 112 -8.99 -11.99 4.02
CA ALA A 112 -9.24 -13.05 5.00
C ALA A 112 -9.34 -12.52 6.44
N TRP A 113 -8.59 -11.47 6.78
CA TRP A 113 -8.75 -10.77 8.06
C TRP A 113 -10.07 -9.99 8.13
N LEU A 114 -10.47 -9.27 7.07
CA LEU A 114 -11.75 -8.55 7.01
C LEU A 114 -12.93 -9.51 7.19
N GLN A 115 -12.95 -10.62 6.45
CA GLN A 115 -14.02 -11.62 6.54
C GLN A 115 -14.17 -12.18 7.96
N ARG A 116 -13.05 -12.53 8.61
CA ARG A 116 -13.05 -13.02 10.01
C ARG A 116 -13.54 -11.95 10.99
N THR A 117 -13.15 -10.69 10.77
CA THR A 117 -13.57 -9.57 11.61
C THR A 117 -15.07 -9.31 11.48
N ILE A 118 -15.59 -9.32 10.25
CA ILE A 118 -17.03 -9.18 9.97
C ILE A 118 -17.82 -10.30 10.64
N GLU A 119 -17.38 -11.54 10.54
CA GLU A 119 -18.05 -12.68 11.18
C GLU A 119 -18.08 -12.53 12.71
N ARG A 120 -16.95 -12.17 13.31
CA ARG A 120 -16.87 -11.90 14.77
C ARG A 120 -17.82 -10.78 15.20
N LEU A 121 -17.95 -9.71 14.40
CA LEU A 121 -18.85 -8.60 14.71
C LEU A 121 -20.33 -8.94 14.50
N ARG A 122 -20.64 -9.93 13.66
CA ARG A 122 -22.01 -10.40 13.42
C ARG A 122 -22.51 -11.36 14.49
N GLN A 123 -21.61 -12.07 15.17
CA GLN A 123 -21.99 -12.91 16.30
C GLN A 123 -22.26 -11.99 17.51
N PRO A 124 -23.50 -11.95 18.06
CA PRO A 124 -23.77 -11.18 19.26
C PRO A 124 -22.87 -11.67 20.39
N SER A 125 -22.39 -10.77 21.24
CA SER A 125 -21.75 -11.13 22.49
C SER A 125 -22.65 -12.10 23.26
N ALA A 126 -22.16 -13.33 23.46
CA ALA A 126 -22.83 -14.36 24.25
C ALA A 126 -22.59 -14.12 25.76
N ASP A 127 -22.67 -12.86 26.22
CA ASP A 127 -22.56 -12.54 27.63
C ASP A 127 -23.72 -11.66 28.11
N PRO A 128 -24.74 -12.26 28.75
CA PRO A 128 -25.83 -11.54 29.41
C PRO A 128 -25.42 -10.75 30.66
N ASP A 129 -24.19 -10.87 31.17
CA ASP A 129 -23.79 -10.30 32.47
C ASP A 129 -23.19 -8.88 32.44
N ASP A 130 -23.03 -8.24 31.28
CA ASP A 130 -22.49 -6.86 31.18
C ASP A 130 -23.54 -5.74 31.44
N ILE A 131 -24.75 -6.10 31.90
CA ILE A 131 -25.73 -5.15 32.46
C ILE A 131 -25.87 -5.44 33.96
N LYS A 132 -24.87 -5.04 34.74
CA LYS A 132 -25.00 -4.77 36.18
C LYS A 132 -24.31 -3.48 36.57
#